data_AF-A0A5C5YT86-F1
#
_entry.id   AF-A0A5C5YT86-F1
#
_cell.length_a   1.000
_cell.length_b   1.000
_cell.length_c   1.000
_cell.angle_alpha   90.00
_cell.angle_beta   90.00
_cell.angle_gamma   90.00
#
_symmetry.space_group_name_H-M   'P 1'
#
loop_
_entity.id
_entity.type
_entity.pdbx_description
1 polymer ?
#
loop_
_entity_poly.entity_id
_entity_poly.type
_entity_poly.pdbx_seq_one_letter_code
_entity_poly.pdbx_strand_id
1 'polypeptide(L)'
;MSEPAAFAVIKDGKPRYFADRWAAALLRRELLWGPDDFAAWVEQFEELDEWGGDCSGGVAVDLDRRALCWTRDPDASAVPHVRRTYERLLSAAWPGYKLTPAADSLALAKGFGLMVDAEDQPDHADDEYKARPESVEEAAREDDDDDDQDDDGAPAAWITVLDKSGAARHRRLDELSLDLLRGESAAFRAALKLKPAEIPREASVAEGLFVNVDDRTAFVWGSPELLATMTRLGKQWKGWTLRWTKRGYAHQCEASGVAGRPMSDVDALAKILPLALSTEQFNMGAVIGLIGGGVQRYARKATGCLVVVLCVPLALFGVFSGNWTAVGYAAVGTIVVVVGGYKLLSWRVRRAFRKKVTLGGGDEPTTVVAGPLDQLTRKQRVDALLAAAGLPALAEVEPHFPDATGLELLAQG
;
A
#
# COMPACT_ATOMS: atom_id res chain seq x y z
N MET A 1 -11.42 3.62 8.48
CA MET A 1 -12.12 4.12 7.27
C MET A 1 -12.73 2.91 6.60
N SER A 2 -13.92 3.02 6.00
CA SER A 2 -14.41 1.96 5.11
C SER A 2 -13.66 2.04 3.79
N GLU A 3 -13.38 0.89 3.18
CA GLU A 3 -12.80 0.82 1.84
C GLU A 3 -13.77 0.07 0.93
N PRO A 4 -14.88 0.74 0.53
CA PRO A 4 -15.91 0.11 -0.27
C PRO A 4 -15.35 -0.32 -1.63
N ALA A 5 -15.74 -1.53 -2.06
CA ALA A 5 -15.54 -1.98 -3.43
C ALA A 5 -16.88 -2.22 -4.13
N ALA A 6 -16.93 -1.86 -5.41
CA ALA A 6 -18.03 -2.17 -6.30
C ALA A 6 -17.64 -3.29 -7.29
N PHE A 7 -18.61 -4.13 -7.62
CA PHE A 7 -18.43 -5.29 -8.50
C PHE A 7 -19.46 -5.28 -9.61
N ALA A 8 -19.03 -5.64 -10.81
CA ALA A 8 -19.92 -5.90 -11.94
C ALA A 8 -19.61 -7.29 -12.49
N VAL A 9 -20.60 -8.16 -12.51
CA VAL A 9 -20.51 -9.49 -13.11
C VAL A 9 -21.45 -9.53 -14.31
N ILE A 10 -20.90 -9.65 -15.51
CA ILE A 10 -21.66 -9.78 -16.76
C ILE A 10 -21.73 -11.23 -17.14
N LYS A 11 -22.95 -11.74 -17.26
CA LYS A 11 -23.27 -13.11 -17.66
C LYS A 11 -24.51 -13.12 -18.53
N ASP A 12 -24.49 -13.90 -19.62
CA ASP A 12 -25.58 -13.95 -20.60
C ASP A 12 -25.95 -12.54 -21.15
N GLY A 13 -24.95 -11.67 -21.29
CA GLY A 13 -25.07 -10.29 -21.76
C GLY A 13 -25.73 -9.34 -20.76
N LYS A 14 -25.96 -9.75 -19.51
CA LYS A 14 -26.61 -8.94 -18.47
C LYS A 14 -25.61 -8.59 -17.36
N PRO A 15 -25.39 -7.29 -17.06
CA PRO A 15 -24.62 -6.89 -15.90
C PRO A 15 -25.45 -7.08 -14.63
N ARG A 16 -24.80 -7.56 -13.56
CA ARG A 16 -25.29 -7.56 -12.18
C ARG A 16 -24.29 -6.82 -11.31
N TYR A 17 -24.78 -5.99 -10.41
CA TYR A 17 -23.94 -5.11 -9.59
C TYR A 17 -23.96 -5.56 -8.14
N PHE A 18 -22.82 -5.47 -7.48
CA PHE A 18 -22.70 -5.81 -6.06
C PHE A 18 -21.76 -4.82 -5.40
N ALA A 19 -21.83 -4.69 -4.07
CA ALA A 19 -20.84 -3.93 -3.32
C ALA A 19 -20.60 -4.52 -1.93
N ASP A 20 -19.40 -4.28 -1.42
CA ASP A 20 -19.05 -4.57 -0.03
C ASP A 20 -18.20 -3.43 0.53
N ARG A 21 -18.41 -3.09 1.81
CA ARG A 21 -17.79 -1.92 2.46
C ARG A 21 -16.30 -2.07 2.78
N TRP A 22 -15.76 -3.28 2.64
CA TRP A 22 -14.42 -3.66 3.08
C TRP A 22 -13.63 -4.41 2.02
N ALA A 23 -14.28 -4.78 0.93
CA ALA A 23 -13.69 -5.69 -0.03
C ALA A 23 -12.58 -5.06 -0.87
N ALA A 24 -12.43 -3.73 -0.92
CA ALA A 24 -11.35 -3.09 -1.67
C ALA A 24 -9.96 -3.57 -1.20
N ALA A 25 -9.72 -3.57 0.11
CA ALA A 25 -8.51 -4.11 0.75
C ALA A 25 -8.24 -5.59 0.39
N LEU A 26 -9.28 -6.34 0.06
CA LEU A 26 -9.21 -7.77 -0.19
C LEU A 26 -9.16 -8.13 -1.67
N LEU A 27 -9.45 -7.19 -2.59
CA LEU A 27 -9.61 -7.48 -4.02
C LEU A 27 -8.49 -8.32 -4.60
N ARG A 28 -7.24 -7.99 -4.25
CA ARG A 28 -6.08 -8.71 -4.76
C ARG A 28 -6.03 -10.17 -4.30
N ARG A 29 -6.45 -10.43 -3.07
CA ARG A 29 -6.55 -11.79 -2.53
C ARG A 29 -7.61 -12.58 -3.30
N GLU A 30 -8.79 -11.99 -3.47
CA GLU A 30 -9.94 -12.71 -3.99
C GLU A 30 -9.82 -12.98 -5.49
N LEU A 31 -9.20 -12.06 -6.24
CA LEU A 31 -8.93 -12.23 -7.66
C LEU A 31 -7.98 -13.41 -7.96
N LEU A 32 -7.10 -13.83 -7.04
CA LEU A 32 -6.16 -14.92 -7.32
C LEU A 32 -6.81 -16.32 -7.38
N TRP A 33 -8.10 -16.44 -7.04
CA TRP A 33 -8.81 -17.72 -7.06
C TRP A 33 -9.44 -18.06 -8.41
N GLY A 34 -9.45 -17.10 -9.35
CA GLY A 34 -9.98 -17.29 -10.69
C GLY A 34 -11.47 -16.99 -10.80
N PRO A 35 -12.06 -17.13 -12.01
CA PRO A 35 -13.39 -16.62 -12.33
C PRO A 35 -14.52 -17.23 -11.52
N ASP A 36 -14.51 -18.56 -11.33
CA ASP A 36 -15.63 -19.26 -10.69
C ASP A 36 -15.70 -18.95 -9.18
N ASP A 37 -14.55 -19.02 -8.50
CA ASP A 37 -14.47 -18.71 -7.07
C ASP A 37 -14.74 -17.22 -6.80
N PHE A 38 -14.24 -16.34 -7.68
CA PHE A 38 -14.50 -14.91 -7.57
C PHE A 38 -15.99 -14.58 -7.76
N ALA A 39 -16.64 -15.13 -8.79
CA ALA A 39 -18.07 -14.92 -9.01
C ALA A 39 -18.91 -15.45 -7.84
N ALA A 40 -18.62 -16.67 -7.36
CA ALA A 40 -19.30 -17.26 -6.21
C ALA A 40 -19.10 -16.46 -4.92
N TRP A 41 -17.97 -15.77 -4.78
CA TRP A 41 -17.71 -14.85 -3.68
C TRP A 41 -18.54 -13.56 -3.80
N VAL A 42 -18.50 -12.90 -4.96
CA VAL A 42 -19.23 -11.64 -5.21
C VAL A 42 -20.75 -11.82 -5.09
N GLU A 43 -21.29 -12.94 -5.57
CA GLU A 43 -22.74 -13.22 -5.55
C GLU A 43 -23.32 -13.41 -4.14
N GLN A 44 -22.49 -13.40 -3.09
CA GLN A 44 -22.94 -13.42 -1.70
C GLN A 44 -23.27 -12.02 -1.16
N PHE A 45 -22.83 -10.97 -1.84
CA PHE A 45 -23.10 -9.60 -1.45
C PHE A 45 -24.50 -9.15 -1.86
N GLU A 46 -24.93 -8.03 -1.30
CA GLU A 46 -26.17 -7.39 -1.70
C GLU A 46 -26.07 -6.95 -3.17
N GLU A 47 -26.99 -7.45 -3.98
CA GLU A 47 -27.13 -7.05 -5.37
C GLU A 47 -27.72 -5.64 -5.42
N LEU A 48 -27.08 -4.77 -6.20
CA LEU A 48 -27.47 -3.38 -6.40
C LEU A 48 -28.23 -3.23 -7.72
N ASP A 49 -29.16 -2.29 -7.76
CA ASP A 49 -29.87 -1.95 -9.00
C ASP A 49 -28.94 -1.27 -10.03
N GLU A 50 -27.91 -0.57 -9.56
CA GLU A 50 -26.96 0.18 -10.37
C GLU A 50 -25.53 0.17 -9.80
N TRP A 51 -24.56 0.59 -10.61
CA TRP A 51 -23.16 0.69 -10.21
C TRP A 51 -22.96 1.83 -9.19
N GLY A 52 -22.39 1.51 -8.03
CA GLY A 52 -22.02 2.50 -7.02
C GLY A 52 -20.76 3.28 -7.41
N GLY A 53 -20.87 4.60 -7.59
CA GLY A 53 -19.73 5.47 -7.92
C GLY A 53 -18.76 5.74 -6.75
N ASP A 54 -19.27 5.71 -5.52
CA ASP A 54 -18.51 6.01 -4.29
C ASP A 54 -17.82 4.75 -3.75
N CYS A 55 -16.77 4.31 -4.45
CA CYS A 55 -15.97 3.13 -4.07
C CYS A 55 -14.47 3.39 -4.18
N SER A 56 -13.71 2.91 -3.18
CA SER A 56 -12.24 2.96 -3.15
C SER A 56 -11.61 1.98 -4.15
N GLY A 57 -12.37 0.99 -4.59
CA GLY A 57 -11.94 0.08 -5.63
C GLY A 57 -13.09 -0.67 -6.29
N GLY A 58 -12.76 -1.53 -7.25
CA GLY A 58 -13.77 -2.37 -7.86
C GLY A 58 -13.24 -3.34 -8.91
N VAL A 59 -14.13 -4.22 -9.35
CA VAL A 59 -13.87 -5.22 -10.36
C VAL A 59 -15.05 -5.33 -11.31
N ALA A 60 -14.79 -5.30 -12.61
CA ALA A 60 -15.74 -5.67 -13.63
C ALA A 60 -15.25 -6.94 -14.35
N VAL A 61 -16.08 -7.98 -14.34
CA VAL A 61 -15.81 -9.24 -15.03
C VAL A 61 -16.91 -9.51 -16.04
N ASP A 62 -16.51 -9.75 -17.28
CA ASP A 62 -17.37 -10.24 -18.35
C ASP A 62 -17.06 -11.72 -18.58
N LEU A 63 -17.91 -12.58 -18.03
CA LEU A 63 -17.76 -14.04 -18.11
C LEU A 63 -18.02 -14.56 -19.53
N ASP A 64 -18.82 -13.83 -20.31
CA ASP A 64 -19.17 -14.22 -21.69
C ASP A 64 -18.00 -13.95 -22.65
N ARG A 65 -17.38 -12.76 -22.53
CA ARG A 65 -16.24 -12.34 -23.36
C ARG A 65 -14.89 -12.69 -22.77
N ARG A 66 -14.86 -13.24 -21.56
CA ARG A 66 -13.65 -13.53 -20.78
C ARG A 66 -12.78 -12.27 -20.65
N ALA A 67 -13.33 -11.22 -20.08
CA ALA A 67 -12.58 -10.00 -19.78
C ALA A 67 -12.65 -9.70 -18.28
N LEU A 68 -11.52 -9.29 -17.71
CA LEU A 68 -11.42 -8.86 -16.32
C LEU A 68 -10.77 -7.47 -16.28
N CYS A 69 -11.42 -6.57 -15.57
CA CYS A 69 -10.88 -5.27 -15.24
C CYS A 69 -11.04 -4.99 -13.76
N TRP A 70 -10.02 -4.39 -13.16
CA TRP A 70 -9.99 -4.13 -11.73
C TRP A 70 -9.23 -2.83 -11.44
N THR A 71 -9.65 -2.10 -10.42
CA THR A 71 -8.90 -0.95 -9.93
C THR A 71 -7.64 -1.43 -9.22
N ARG A 72 -6.57 -0.64 -9.32
CA ARG A 72 -5.33 -0.96 -8.61
C ARG A 72 -5.37 -0.48 -7.18
N ASP A 73 -4.84 -1.30 -6.29
CA ASP A 73 -4.38 -0.89 -4.97
C ASP A 73 -2.98 -0.24 -5.15
N PRO A 74 -2.85 1.07 -4.90
CA PRO A 74 -1.63 1.82 -5.17
C PRO A 74 -0.45 1.37 -4.30
N ASP A 75 -0.70 0.98 -3.04
CA ASP A 75 0.36 0.88 -2.03
C ASP A 75 1.03 -0.49 -2.04
N ALA A 76 0.24 -1.58 -1.97
CA ALA A 76 0.79 -2.92 -1.96
C ALA A 76 1.37 -3.36 -3.33
N SER A 77 1.22 -2.55 -4.39
CA SER A 77 1.77 -2.79 -5.73
C SER A 77 2.71 -1.69 -6.23
N ALA A 78 3.12 -0.77 -5.33
CA ALA A 78 4.02 0.33 -5.65
C ALA A 78 5.35 -0.17 -6.25
N VAL A 79 5.91 -1.26 -5.72
CA VAL A 79 7.15 -1.87 -6.23
C VAL A 79 6.87 -2.59 -7.57
N PRO A 80 7.49 -2.17 -8.69
CA PRO A 80 7.17 -2.72 -10.01
C PRO A 80 7.41 -4.24 -10.15
N HIS A 81 8.40 -4.80 -9.44
CA HIS A 81 8.65 -6.25 -9.48
C HIS A 81 7.54 -7.06 -8.80
N VAL A 82 7.04 -6.59 -7.66
CA VAL A 82 5.86 -7.17 -6.96
C VAL A 82 4.64 -7.11 -7.87
N ARG A 83 4.39 -5.97 -8.53
CA ARG A 83 3.28 -5.81 -9.47
C ARG A 83 3.36 -6.80 -10.63
N ARG A 84 4.51 -6.91 -11.30
CA ARG A 84 4.69 -7.89 -12.41
C ARG A 84 4.49 -9.33 -11.94
N THR A 85 4.95 -9.66 -10.73
CA THR A 85 4.77 -10.99 -10.14
C THR A 85 3.29 -11.28 -9.88
N TYR A 86 2.55 -10.31 -9.32
CA TYR A 86 1.11 -10.40 -9.13
C TYR A 86 0.36 -10.53 -10.46
N GLU A 87 0.70 -9.76 -11.49
CA GLU A 87 0.09 -9.85 -12.83
C GLU A 87 0.31 -11.22 -13.50
N ARG A 88 1.47 -11.86 -13.25
CA ARG A 88 1.74 -13.25 -13.70
C ARG A 88 0.83 -14.25 -12.98
N LEU A 89 0.69 -14.15 -11.67
CA LEU A 89 -0.24 -14.97 -10.88
C LEU A 89 -1.68 -14.78 -11.36
N LEU A 90 -2.11 -13.53 -11.54
CA LEU A 90 -3.46 -13.22 -12.00
C LEU A 90 -3.73 -13.78 -13.40
N SER A 91 -2.76 -13.67 -14.31
CA SER A 91 -2.85 -14.28 -15.65
C SER A 91 -2.99 -15.81 -15.60
N ALA A 92 -2.31 -16.46 -14.66
CA ALA A 92 -2.43 -17.90 -14.46
C ALA A 92 -3.76 -18.30 -13.79
N ALA A 93 -4.30 -17.47 -12.89
CA ALA A 93 -5.58 -17.69 -12.22
C ALA A 93 -6.79 -17.47 -13.15
N TRP A 94 -6.63 -16.66 -14.19
CA TRP A 94 -7.69 -16.30 -15.15
C TRP A 94 -7.35 -16.74 -16.59
N PRO A 95 -7.22 -18.06 -16.84
CA PRO A 95 -6.75 -18.56 -18.12
C PRO A 95 -7.71 -18.17 -19.26
N GLY A 96 -7.15 -17.55 -20.30
CA GLY A 96 -7.90 -17.12 -21.49
C GLY A 96 -8.71 -15.85 -21.30
N TYR A 97 -8.59 -15.16 -20.17
CA TYR A 97 -9.20 -13.85 -19.98
C TYR A 97 -8.29 -12.72 -20.47
N LYS A 98 -8.89 -11.66 -21.01
CA LYS A 98 -8.22 -10.38 -21.25
C LYS A 98 -8.18 -9.58 -19.95
N LEU A 99 -7.00 -9.45 -19.38
CA LEU A 99 -6.76 -8.72 -18.13
C LEU A 99 -6.41 -7.27 -18.42
N THR A 100 -7.19 -6.32 -17.91
CA THR A 100 -6.95 -4.88 -18.09
C THR A 100 -7.08 -4.15 -16.75
N PRO A 101 -6.01 -3.58 -16.18
CA PRO A 101 -6.14 -2.76 -14.98
C PRO A 101 -6.83 -1.43 -15.30
N ALA A 102 -7.66 -0.94 -14.39
CA ALA A 102 -8.23 0.40 -14.41
C ALA A 102 -7.46 1.34 -13.48
N ALA A 103 -7.41 2.61 -13.84
CA ALA A 103 -6.82 3.65 -13.00
C ALA A 103 -7.68 3.93 -11.76
N ASP A 104 -9.00 3.97 -11.94
CA ASP A 104 -10.00 4.28 -10.92
C ASP A 104 -11.34 3.58 -11.22
N SER A 105 -12.32 3.73 -10.35
CA SER A 105 -13.67 3.14 -10.47
C SER A 105 -14.42 3.64 -11.71
N LEU A 106 -14.21 4.90 -12.12
CA LEU A 106 -14.82 5.51 -13.30
C LEU A 106 -14.28 4.90 -14.60
N ALA A 107 -12.97 4.76 -14.72
CA ALA A 107 -12.30 4.11 -15.84
C ALA A 107 -12.71 2.64 -15.95
N LEU A 108 -12.94 1.97 -14.82
CA LEU A 108 -13.47 0.62 -14.77
C LEU A 108 -14.90 0.55 -15.33
N ALA A 109 -15.81 1.40 -14.84
CA ALA A 109 -17.19 1.44 -15.31
C ALA A 109 -17.29 1.79 -16.80
N LYS A 110 -16.49 2.76 -17.26
CA LYS A 110 -16.41 3.18 -18.67
C LYS A 110 -15.87 2.06 -19.57
N GLY A 111 -14.86 1.33 -19.09
CA GLY A 111 -14.24 0.23 -19.86
C GLY A 111 -15.21 -0.90 -20.22
N PHE A 112 -16.31 -1.04 -19.48
CA PHE A 112 -17.34 -2.06 -19.66
C PHE A 112 -18.66 -1.50 -20.18
N GLY A 113 -18.74 -0.20 -20.46
CA GLY A 113 -19.96 0.47 -20.89
C GLY A 113 -21.07 0.41 -19.83
N LEU A 114 -20.70 0.38 -18.55
CA LEU A 114 -21.64 0.32 -17.42
C LEU A 114 -22.25 1.69 -17.10
N MET A 115 -21.58 2.77 -17.53
CA MET A 115 -22.07 4.13 -17.43
C MET A 115 -22.74 4.52 -18.75
N VAL A 116 -24.02 4.92 -18.69
CA VAL A 116 -24.68 5.66 -19.76
C VAL A 116 -24.21 7.10 -19.66
N ASP A 117 -23.76 7.70 -20.76
CA ASP A 117 -23.19 9.05 -20.87
C ASP A 117 -23.91 10.05 -19.93
N ALA A 118 -23.40 10.19 -18.71
CA ALA A 118 -23.77 11.26 -17.81
C ALA A 118 -23.05 12.49 -18.36
N GLU A 119 -23.61 13.07 -19.42
CA GLU A 119 -23.35 14.45 -19.80
C GLU A 119 -23.52 15.29 -18.52
N ASP A 120 -22.47 15.97 -18.10
CA ASP A 120 -22.44 16.91 -16.96
C ASP A 120 -22.52 16.34 -15.54
N GLN A 121 -21.72 15.32 -15.19
CA GLN A 121 -21.27 15.24 -13.79
C GLN A 121 -20.13 16.25 -13.57
N PRO A 122 -20.30 17.24 -12.68
CA PRO A 122 -19.28 18.23 -12.38
C PRO A 122 -18.00 17.53 -11.93
N ASP A 123 -16.85 18.09 -12.30
CA ASP A 123 -15.52 17.66 -11.89
C ASP A 123 -15.54 17.29 -10.40
N HIS A 124 -15.60 15.99 -10.08
CA HIS A 124 -15.43 15.46 -8.73
C HIS A 124 -13.95 15.70 -8.37
N ALA A 125 -13.65 16.94 -8.00
CA ALA A 125 -12.33 17.45 -7.65
C ALA A 125 -11.98 17.23 -6.16
N ASP A 126 -12.80 16.45 -5.43
CA ASP A 126 -12.71 16.33 -3.98
C ASP A 126 -12.38 14.92 -3.47
N ASP A 127 -12.20 13.93 -4.36
CA ASP A 127 -11.46 12.73 -3.93
C ASP A 127 -10.02 13.18 -3.73
N GLU A 128 -9.54 13.09 -2.50
CA GLU A 128 -8.22 13.51 -1.99
C GLU A 128 -7.09 12.68 -2.61
N TYR A 129 -7.06 12.57 -3.95
CA TYR A 129 -5.93 12.08 -4.68
C TYR A 129 -4.78 13.03 -4.37
N LYS A 130 -3.87 12.58 -3.51
CA LYS A 130 -2.68 13.35 -3.14
C LYS A 130 -1.98 13.70 -4.45
N ALA A 131 -2.07 14.97 -4.83
CA ALA A 131 -1.44 15.44 -6.05
C ALA A 131 0.05 15.17 -5.92
N ARG A 132 0.64 14.59 -6.96
CA ARG A 132 2.09 14.42 -7.06
C ARG A 132 2.76 15.78 -6.77
N PRO A 133 3.80 15.84 -5.92
CA PRO A 133 4.42 17.07 -5.46
C PRO A 133 4.86 17.91 -6.65
N GLU A 134 4.61 19.21 -6.58
CA GLU A 134 4.94 20.12 -7.68
C GLU A 134 6.45 20.35 -7.76
N SER A 135 7.17 20.29 -6.62
CA SER A 135 8.60 20.53 -6.55
C SER A 135 9.39 19.44 -5.82
N VAL A 136 10.70 19.40 -6.11
CA VAL A 136 11.64 18.52 -5.39
C VAL A 136 11.63 18.76 -3.89
N GLU A 137 11.52 20.01 -3.44
CA GLU A 137 11.49 20.35 -2.02
C GLU A 137 10.24 19.80 -1.31
N GLU A 138 9.09 19.79 -1.99
CA GLU A 138 7.87 19.19 -1.47
C GLU A 138 7.97 17.65 -1.40
N ALA A 139 8.54 17.04 -2.44
CA ALA A 139 8.77 15.61 -2.54
C ALA A 139 9.88 15.07 -1.63
N ALA A 140 10.75 15.95 -1.16
CA ALA A 140 11.88 15.63 -0.29
C ALA A 140 11.55 15.81 1.19
N ARG A 141 10.29 16.08 1.56
CA ARG A 141 9.88 16.30 2.94
C ARG A 141 10.36 15.14 3.80
N GLU A 142 11.47 15.38 4.49
CA GLU A 142 11.86 14.64 5.67
C GLU A 142 10.76 14.96 6.67
N ASP A 143 9.99 13.96 7.11
CA ASP A 143 9.12 14.09 8.29
C ASP A 143 10.05 14.34 9.50
N ASP A 144 10.59 15.55 9.57
CA ASP A 144 11.67 16.00 10.47
C ASP A 144 11.28 15.97 11.95
N ASP A 145 10.03 15.60 12.27
CA ASP A 145 9.48 15.62 13.61
C ASP A 145 9.24 14.22 14.23
N ASP A 146 9.45 13.12 13.49
CA ASP A 146 9.30 11.77 14.03
C ASP A 146 10.65 11.01 14.08
N ASP A 147 11.31 11.08 15.24
CA ASP A 147 12.52 10.31 15.61
C ASP A 147 12.38 8.77 15.50
N ASP A 148 11.26 8.26 15.01
CA ASP A 148 11.03 6.84 14.72
C ASP A 148 11.63 6.50 13.34
N GLN A 149 12.97 6.49 13.25
CA GLN A 149 13.82 6.12 12.10
C GLN A 149 13.59 4.72 11.49
N ASP A 150 12.52 4.02 11.88
CA ASP A 150 12.21 2.66 11.43
C ASP A 150 11.15 2.62 10.31
N ASP A 151 10.73 3.77 9.74
CA ASP A 151 9.82 3.78 8.57
C ASP A 151 10.55 3.45 7.25
N ASP A 152 11.28 2.34 7.25
CA ASP A 152 11.83 1.65 6.08
C ASP A 152 10.70 1.03 5.20
N GLY A 153 9.43 1.31 5.48
CA GLY A 153 8.28 0.61 4.91
C GLY A 153 7.88 1.10 3.52
N ALA A 154 7.74 2.42 3.35
CA ALA A 154 7.17 2.98 2.13
C ALA A 154 8.17 2.98 0.96
N PRO A 155 7.83 2.37 -0.20
CA PRO A 155 8.65 2.44 -1.40
C PRO A 155 8.78 3.88 -1.91
N ALA A 156 10.03 4.31 -2.15
CA ALA A 156 10.36 5.69 -2.48
C ALA A 156 10.74 5.87 -3.96
N ALA A 157 10.88 7.11 -4.43
CA ALA A 157 11.49 7.42 -5.71
C ALA A 157 13.02 7.46 -5.63
N TRP A 158 13.70 6.86 -6.63
CA TRP A 158 15.15 6.84 -6.74
C TRP A 158 15.66 7.65 -7.94
N ILE A 159 16.38 8.73 -7.66
CA ILE A 159 16.99 9.59 -8.69
C ILE A 159 18.47 9.27 -8.81
N THR A 160 18.97 9.19 -10.05
CA THR A 160 20.39 9.10 -10.34
C THR A 160 20.79 10.12 -11.40
N VAL A 161 21.75 10.98 -11.05
CA VAL A 161 22.32 11.98 -11.96
C VAL A 161 23.78 11.62 -12.24
N LEU A 162 24.09 11.34 -13.50
CA LEU A 162 25.45 11.18 -14.01
C LEU A 162 25.96 12.55 -14.47
N ASP A 163 26.97 13.08 -13.78
CA ASP A 163 27.55 14.37 -14.15
C ASP A 163 28.56 14.23 -15.31
N LYS A 164 29.10 15.36 -15.78
CA LYS A 164 30.07 15.40 -16.91
C LYS A 164 31.38 14.67 -16.64
N SER A 165 31.69 14.35 -15.38
CA SER A 165 32.87 13.54 -15.04
C SER A 165 32.57 12.04 -15.09
N GLY A 166 31.32 11.64 -15.34
CA GLY A 166 30.86 10.26 -15.24
C GLY A 166 30.60 9.83 -13.80
N ALA A 167 30.59 10.74 -12.83
CA ALA A 167 30.27 10.41 -11.45
C ALA A 167 28.75 10.32 -11.25
N ALA A 168 28.27 9.18 -10.76
CA ALA A 168 26.86 8.96 -10.43
C ALA A 168 26.52 9.52 -9.04
N ARG A 169 25.42 10.28 -8.96
CA ARG A 169 24.91 10.88 -7.71
C ARG A 169 23.48 10.40 -7.49
N HIS A 170 23.27 9.66 -6.40
CA HIS A 170 21.98 9.07 -6.05
C HIS A 170 21.24 9.92 -5.01
N ARG A 171 19.92 10.05 -5.16
CA ARG A 171 19.02 10.77 -4.26
C ARG A 171 17.73 9.99 -4.06
N ARG A 172 17.08 10.22 -2.92
CA ARG A 172 15.79 9.65 -2.54
C ARG A 172 14.77 10.78 -2.43
N LEU A 173 13.54 10.52 -2.85
CA LEU A 173 12.34 11.32 -2.64
C LEU A 173 11.21 10.37 -2.29
N ASP A 174 10.12 10.84 -1.70
CA ASP A 174 8.92 10.00 -1.51
C ASP A 174 8.36 9.57 -2.87
N GLU A 175 8.23 10.52 -3.78
CA GLU A 175 7.87 10.31 -5.18
C GLU A 175 8.56 11.35 -6.10
N LEU A 176 8.61 11.10 -7.41
CA LEU A 176 9.16 12.03 -8.40
C LEU A 176 8.25 13.25 -8.54
N SER A 177 8.77 14.44 -8.28
CA SER A 177 8.04 15.69 -8.44
C SER A 177 7.76 16.07 -9.89
N LEU A 178 6.75 16.90 -10.11
CA LEU A 178 6.33 17.32 -11.44
C LEU A 178 7.39 18.18 -12.16
N ASP A 179 8.12 19.03 -11.44
CA ASP A 179 9.24 19.81 -11.99
C ASP A 179 10.40 18.93 -12.54
N LEU A 180 10.71 17.81 -11.89
CA LEU A 180 11.64 16.79 -12.40
C LEU A 180 11.10 16.14 -13.66
N LEU A 181 9.82 15.77 -13.68
CA LEU A 181 9.19 15.17 -14.85
C LEU A 181 9.05 16.14 -16.03
N ARG A 182 9.00 17.46 -15.77
CA ARG A 182 9.07 18.53 -16.78
C ARG A 182 10.51 18.78 -17.27
N GLY A 183 11.52 18.27 -16.56
CA GLY A 183 12.93 18.42 -16.92
C GLY A 183 13.50 19.78 -16.56
N GLU A 184 12.98 20.40 -15.50
CA GLU A 184 13.39 21.75 -15.11
C GLU A 184 14.81 21.76 -14.51
N SER A 185 15.65 22.68 -15.00
CA SER A 185 17.03 22.78 -14.52
C SER A 185 17.14 23.17 -13.04
N ALA A 186 16.14 23.85 -12.50
CA ALA A 186 16.07 24.18 -11.07
C ALA A 186 15.86 22.92 -10.23
N ALA A 187 14.94 22.04 -10.63
CA ALA A 187 14.63 20.78 -9.98
C ALA A 187 15.88 19.88 -9.85
N PHE A 188 16.67 19.72 -10.92
CA PHE A 188 17.91 18.93 -10.83
C PHE A 188 18.94 19.53 -9.86
N ARG A 189 19.02 20.87 -9.78
CA ARG A 189 19.89 21.53 -8.80
C ARG A 189 19.38 21.34 -7.38
N ALA A 190 18.08 21.37 -7.16
CA ALA A 190 17.46 21.09 -5.87
C ALA A 190 17.74 19.64 -5.45
N ALA A 191 17.49 18.67 -6.33
CA ALA A 191 17.75 17.26 -6.08
C ALA A 191 19.21 17.00 -5.70
N LEU A 192 20.16 17.64 -6.41
CA LEU A 192 21.59 17.50 -6.10
C LEU A 192 22.00 18.08 -4.74
N LYS A 193 21.22 19.01 -4.15
CA LYS A 193 21.46 19.55 -2.80
C LYS A 193 20.95 18.63 -1.69
N LEU A 194 20.04 17.72 -2.00
CA LEU A 194 19.56 16.73 -1.03
C LEU A 194 20.71 15.84 -0.55
N LYS A 195 20.51 15.26 0.64
CA LYS A 195 21.46 14.31 1.23
C LYS A 195 21.77 13.18 0.23
N PRO A 196 23.05 12.82 0.02
CA PRO A 196 23.38 11.65 -0.77
C PRO A 196 22.69 10.39 -0.22
N ALA A 197 22.00 9.66 -1.08
CA ALA A 197 21.40 8.39 -0.73
C ALA A 197 22.35 7.23 -1.07
N GLU A 198 22.33 6.17 -0.26
CA GLU A 198 22.88 4.88 -0.66
C GLU A 198 22.05 4.29 -1.82
N ILE A 199 22.59 3.28 -2.50
CA ILE A 199 21.84 2.57 -3.54
C ILE A 199 20.72 1.78 -2.84
N PRO A 200 19.44 2.14 -3.07
CA PRO A 200 18.33 1.50 -2.37
C PRO A 200 18.17 0.05 -2.85
N ARG A 201 17.53 -0.80 -2.03
CA ARG A 201 17.11 -2.14 -2.47
C ARG A 201 15.92 -1.98 -3.43
N GLU A 202 15.77 -2.86 -4.43
CA GLU A 202 14.61 -2.76 -5.33
C GLU A 202 13.27 -2.84 -4.59
N ALA A 203 13.24 -3.59 -3.48
CA ALA A 203 12.07 -3.72 -2.60
C ALA A 203 11.56 -2.41 -1.99
N SER A 204 12.38 -1.36 -1.97
CA SER A 204 12.06 -0.05 -1.37
C SER A 204 11.96 1.07 -2.41
N VAL A 205 11.81 0.72 -3.70
CA VAL A 205 11.74 1.71 -4.79
C VAL A 205 10.48 1.50 -5.62
N ALA A 206 9.59 2.50 -5.63
CA ALA A 206 8.39 2.51 -6.45
C ALA A 206 8.68 2.94 -7.89
N GLU A 207 9.55 3.93 -8.05
CA GLU A 207 9.83 4.59 -9.31
C GLU A 207 11.24 5.19 -9.35
N GLY A 208 11.72 5.51 -10.54
CA GLY A 208 13.06 6.06 -10.68
C GLY A 208 13.25 6.93 -11.90
N LEU A 209 14.22 7.83 -11.76
CA LEU A 209 14.66 8.77 -12.79
C LEU A 209 16.18 8.70 -12.91
N PHE A 210 16.65 8.33 -14.10
CA PHE A 210 18.06 8.42 -14.46
C PHE A 210 18.28 9.58 -15.42
N VAL A 211 19.34 10.37 -15.18
CA VAL A 211 19.73 11.52 -16.00
C VAL A 211 21.22 11.47 -16.27
N ASN A 212 21.60 11.49 -17.54
CA ASN A 212 22.98 11.68 -17.98
C ASN A 212 23.12 13.08 -18.60
N VAL A 213 23.84 13.95 -17.89
CA VAL A 213 23.97 15.37 -18.22
C VAL A 213 24.84 15.60 -19.45
N ASP A 214 25.85 14.75 -19.67
CA ASP A 214 26.77 14.91 -20.79
C ASP A 214 26.09 14.54 -22.12
N ASP A 215 25.44 13.37 -22.15
CA ASP A 215 24.75 12.86 -23.34
C ASP A 215 23.36 13.48 -23.57
N ARG A 216 22.87 14.27 -22.61
CA ARG A 216 21.49 14.79 -22.57
C ARG A 216 20.45 13.69 -22.77
N THR A 217 20.65 12.57 -22.07
CA THR A 217 19.72 11.45 -22.07
C THR A 217 19.11 11.27 -20.69
N ALA A 218 17.86 10.85 -20.65
CA ALA A 218 17.18 10.51 -19.41
C ALA A 218 16.22 9.35 -19.62
N PHE A 219 15.94 8.59 -18.57
CA PHE A 219 14.83 7.65 -18.59
C PHE A 219 14.11 7.59 -17.25
N VAL A 220 12.82 7.29 -17.34
CA VAL A 220 11.90 7.13 -16.22
C VAL A 220 11.34 5.71 -16.21
N TRP A 221 11.05 5.19 -15.03
CA TRP A 221 10.33 3.95 -14.83
C TRP A 221 9.55 4.01 -13.52
N GLY A 222 8.50 3.19 -13.41
CA GLY A 222 7.61 3.18 -12.24
C GLY A 222 6.23 2.66 -12.59
N SER A 223 5.19 3.34 -12.10
CA SER A 223 3.80 2.98 -12.34
C SER A 223 3.28 3.40 -13.73
N PRO A 224 2.20 2.79 -14.24
CA PRO A 224 1.57 3.23 -15.48
C PRO A 224 0.97 4.65 -15.39
N GLU A 225 0.56 5.08 -14.21
CA GLU A 225 0.10 6.43 -13.92
C GLU A 225 1.25 7.43 -14.10
N LEU A 226 2.46 7.06 -13.66
CA LEU A 226 3.69 7.80 -13.95
C LEU A 226 4.00 7.80 -15.45
N LEU A 227 3.80 6.70 -16.18
CA LEU A 227 4.00 6.65 -17.63
C LEU A 227 3.04 7.62 -18.36
N ALA A 228 1.76 7.66 -17.96
CA ALA A 228 0.79 8.59 -18.52
C ALA A 228 1.22 10.05 -18.25
N THR A 229 1.65 10.34 -17.03
CA THR A 229 2.17 11.65 -16.62
C THR A 229 3.42 12.04 -17.42
N MET A 230 4.38 11.12 -17.56
CA MET A 230 5.60 11.33 -18.36
C MET A 230 5.24 11.58 -19.82
N THR A 231 4.32 10.82 -20.41
CA THR A 231 3.92 11.00 -21.81
C THR A 231 3.40 12.43 -22.08
N ARG A 232 2.73 13.03 -21.08
CA ARG A 232 2.26 14.41 -21.12
C ARG A 232 3.39 15.43 -20.91
N LEU A 233 4.18 15.27 -19.84
CA LEU A 233 5.16 16.28 -19.38
C LEU A 233 6.53 16.16 -20.08
N GLY A 234 6.91 14.97 -20.51
CA GLY A 234 8.19 14.66 -21.14
C GLY A 234 8.46 15.45 -22.42
N LYS A 235 7.42 15.96 -23.08
CA LYS A 235 7.53 16.87 -24.24
C LYS A 235 8.22 18.20 -23.91
N GLN A 236 8.33 18.55 -22.63
CA GLN A 236 8.96 19.79 -22.16
C GLN A 236 10.49 19.69 -22.06
N TRP A 237 11.06 18.48 -22.15
CA TRP A 237 12.51 18.22 -22.12
C TRP A 237 13.20 18.64 -23.42
N LYS A 238 13.34 19.95 -23.66
CA LYS A 238 13.92 20.50 -24.90
C LYS A 238 15.40 20.11 -25.05
N GLY A 239 15.73 19.44 -26.15
CA GLY A 239 17.10 19.06 -26.48
C GLY A 239 17.65 17.86 -25.68
N TRP A 240 16.76 17.09 -25.04
CA TRP A 240 17.08 15.84 -24.37
C TRP A 240 16.39 14.67 -25.04
N THR A 241 16.96 13.47 -24.90
CA THR A 241 16.30 12.21 -25.26
C THR A 241 15.74 11.56 -24.00
N LEU A 242 14.43 11.70 -23.79
CA LEU A 242 13.71 11.07 -22.68
C LEU A 242 13.09 9.73 -23.12
N ARG A 243 13.27 8.68 -22.31
CA ARG A 243 12.71 7.34 -22.59
C ARG A 243 11.99 6.76 -21.39
N TRP A 244 11.03 5.86 -21.64
CA TRP A 244 10.49 4.98 -20.62
C TRP A 244 11.22 3.65 -20.65
N THR A 245 11.49 3.03 -19.49
CA THR A 245 12.05 1.67 -19.44
C THR A 245 11.19 0.71 -18.63
N LYS A 246 10.96 -0.49 -19.18
CA LYS A 246 10.29 -1.60 -18.48
C LYS A 246 11.26 -2.43 -17.63
N ARG A 247 12.58 -2.28 -17.85
CA ARG A 247 13.63 -2.96 -17.08
C ARG A 247 13.88 -2.30 -15.72
N GLY A 248 13.31 -1.11 -15.50
CA GLY A 248 13.20 -0.46 -14.19
C GLY A 248 14.53 -0.31 -13.46
N TYR A 249 14.51 -0.70 -12.18
CA TYR A 249 15.64 -0.73 -11.25
C TYR A 249 16.93 -1.31 -11.87
N ALA A 250 16.86 -2.49 -12.49
CA ALA A 250 18.02 -3.15 -13.08
C ALA A 250 18.70 -2.31 -14.17
N HIS A 251 17.91 -1.61 -15.00
CA HIS A 251 18.46 -0.73 -16.04
C HIS A 251 19.09 0.54 -15.46
N GLN A 252 18.54 1.07 -14.34
CA GLN A 252 19.14 2.19 -13.64
C GLN A 252 20.48 1.83 -12.99
N CYS A 253 20.60 0.63 -12.39
CA CYS A 253 21.87 0.12 -11.89
C CYS A 253 22.92 -0.06 -13.01
N GLU A 254 22.51 -0.68 -14.12
CA GLU A 254 23.38 -0.88 -15.29
C GLU A 254 23.87 0.47 -15.86
N ALA A 255 22.97 1.41 -16.07
CA ALA A 255 23.30 2.73 -16.63
C ALA A 255 24.16 3.61 -15.69
N SER A 256 24.09 3.38 -14.38
CA SER A 256 24.89 4.10 -13.39
C SER A 256 26.20 3.40 -13.01
N GLY A 257 26.44 2.19 -13.53
CA GLY A 257 27.64 1.42 -13.22
C GLY A 257 27.72 0.93 -11.77
N VAL A 258 26.58 0.81 -11.08
CA VAL A 258 26.53 0.38 -9.68
C VAL A 258 25.93 -1.01 -9.51
N ALA A 259 26.45 -1.76 -8.54
CA ALA A 259 25.87 -3.03 -8.14
C ALA A 259 24.62 -2.78 -7.27
N GLY A 260 23.44 -2.89 -7.87
CA GLY A 260 22.17 -2.85 -7.15
C GLY A 260 21.89 -4.11 -6.34
N ARG A 261 20.76 -4.10 -5.62
CA ARG A 261 20.20 -5.23 -4.90
C ARG A 261 18.81 -5.54 -5.49
N PRO A 262 18.75 -6.25 -6.62
CA PRO A 262 17.48 -6.57 -7.28
C PRO A 262 16.63 -7.48 -6.39
N MET A 263 15.32 -7.37 -6.54
CA MET A 263 14.34 -8.20 -5.85
C MET A 263 14.20 -9.53 -6.57
N SER A 264 14.20 -10.64 -5.84
CA SER A 264 13.91 -11.96 -6.41
C SER A 264 12.40 -12.19 -6.53
N ASP A 265 12.00 -13.16 -7.36
CA ASP A 265 10.59 -13.60 -7.40
C ASP A 265 10.14 -14.17 -6.04
N VAL A 266 11.05 -14.78 -5.27
CA VAL A 266 10.78 -15.26 -3.90
C VAL A 266 10.43 -14.08 -2.98
N ASP A 267 11.22 -13.00 -3.00
CA ASP A 267 10.96 -11.82 -2.16
C ASP A 267 9.65 -11.11 -2.54
N ALA A 268 9.33 -11.05 -3.84
CA ALA A 268 8.07 -10.49 -4.30
C ALA A 268 6.87 -11.36 -3.90
N LEU A 269 6.99 -12.68 -4.00
CA LEU A 269 5.94 -13.60 -3.58
C LEU A 269 5.70 -13.60 -2.07
N ALA A 270 6.76 -13.42 -1.27
CA ALA A 270 6.63 -13.28 0.18
C ALA A 270 5.78 -12.08 0.60
N LYS A 271 5.64 -11.06 -0.26
CA LYS A 271 4.74 -9.92 -0.04
C LYS A 271 3.29 -10.17 -0.52
N ILE A 272 3.06 -11.15 -1.38
CA ILE A 272 1.74 -11.42 -2.01
C ILE A 272 1.04 -12.60 -1.34
N LEU A 273 1.75 -13.71 -1.17
CA LEU A 273 1.17 -15.01 -0.81
C LEU A 273 0.62 -15.11 0.62
N PRO A 274 1.17 -14.44 1.65
CA PRO A 274 0.59 -14.50 2.99
C PRO A 274 -0.87 -14.05 3.00
N LEU A 275 -1.19 -12.98 2.26
CA LEU A 275 -2.56 -12.50 2.13
C LEU A 275 -3.40 -13.49 1.31
N ALA A 276 -2.88 -14.00 0.18
CA ALA A 276 -3.55 -15.02 -0.62
C ALA A 276 -3.98 -16.25 0.22
N LEU A 277 -3.05 -16.76 1.04
CA LEU A 277 -3.24 -17.94 1.89
C LEU A 277 -4.10 -17.68 3.13
N SER A 278 -4.31 -16.42 3.51
CA SER A 278 -5.16 -16.07 4.63
C SER A 278 -6.63 -16.33 4.31
N THR A 279 -7.28 -17.12 5.17
CA THR A 279 -8.74 -17.28 5.21
C THR A 279 -9.37 -16.37 6.26
N GLU A 280 -8.59 -15.49 6.89
CA GLU A 280 -9.10 -14.55 7.87
C GLU A 280 -10.07 -13.59 7.19
N GLN A 281 -11.30 -13.53 7.71
CA GLN A 281 -12.27 -12.54 7.30
C GLN A 281 -11.82 -11.18 7.82
N PHE A 282 -11.98 -10.15 6.99
CA PHE A 282 -11.76 -8.79 7.44
C PHE A 282 -12.88 -8.41 8.41
N ASN A 283 -12.60 -8.52 9.69
CA ASN A 283 -13.51 -8.09 10.74
C ASN A 283 -13.00 -6.75 11.27
N MET A 284 -13.83 -5.70 11.20
CA MET A 284 -13.50 -4.38 11.75
C MET A 284 -13.07 -4.47 13.23
N GLY A 285 -13.60 -5.42 13.99
CA GLY A 285 -13.16 -5.70 15.36
C GLY A 285 -11.71 -6.18 15.46
N ALA A 286 -11.23 -6.96 14.48
CA ALA A 286 -9.85 -7.41 14.41
C ALA A 286 -8.90 -6.28 13.98
N VAL A 287 -9.31 -5.48 12.99
CA VAL A 287 -8.56 -4.30 12.50
C VAL A 287 -8.45 -3.24 13.59
N ILE A 288 -9.56 -2.92 14.26
CA ILE A 288 -9.55 -2.04 15.45
C ILE A 288 -8.73 -2.67 16.58
N GLY A 289 -8.73 -4.00 16.71
CA GLY A 289 -7.86 -4.71 17.66
C GLY A 289 -6.37 -4.48 17.37
N LEU A 290 -5.98 -4.56 16.10
CA LEU A 290 -4.61 -4.34 15.63
C LEU A 290 -4.19 -2.86 15.77
N ILE A 291 -4.99 -1.93 15.26
CA ILE A 291 -4.79 -0.48 15.42
C ILE A 291 -4.76 -0.12 16.91
N GLY A 292 -5.68 -0.70 17.69
CA GLY A 292 -5.74 -0.55 19.13
C GLY A 292 -4.50 -1.10 19.84
N GLY A 293 -3.84 -2.12 19.29
CA GLY A 293 -2.55 -2.63 19.76
C GLY A 293 -1.42 -1.60 19.60
N GLY A 294 -1.35 -0.93 18.45
CA GLY A 294 -0.43 0.18 18.19
C GLY A 294 -0.67 1.37 19.12
N VAL A 295 -1.92 1.84 19.19
CA VAL A 295 -2.34 2.89 20.13
C VAL A 295 -2.05 2.48 21.57
N GLN A 296 -2.20 1.20 21.93
CA GLN A 296 -1.89 0.71 23.26
C GLN A 296 -0.38 0.74 23.55
N ARG A 297 0.49 0.43 22.58
CA ARG A 297 1.96 0.58 22.72
C ARG A 297 2.33 2.05 22.88
N TYR A 298 1.80 2.93 22.05
CA TYR A 298 2.05 4.37 22.14
C TYR A 298 1.57 4.93 23.49
N ALA A 299 0.35 4.61 23.89
CA ALA A 299 -0.18 5.03 25.18
C ALA A 299 0.62 4.47 26.37
N ARG A 300 1.20 3.26 26.27
CA ARG A 300 2.14 2.75 27.29
C ARG A 300 3.44 3.56 27.32
N LYS A 301 4.04 3.87 26.17
CA LYS A 301 5.25 4.73 26.07
C LYS A 301 4.97 6.12 26.68
N ALA A 302 3.86 6.75 26.27
CA ALA A 302 3.43 8.06 26.79
C ALA A 302 3.15 8.02 28.30
N THR A 303 2.51 6.95 28.79
CA THR A 303 2.29 6.77 30.24
C THR A 303 3.62 6.63 30.98
N GLY A 304 4.58 5.87 30.44
CA GLY A 304 5.93 5.74 31.01
C GLY A 304 6.67 7.08 31.06
N CYS A 305 6.64 7.85 29.98
CA CYS A 305 7.22 9.19 29.92
C CYS A 305 6.57 10.12 30.95
N LEU A 306 5.24 10.12 31.04
CA LEU A 306 4.50 10.91 32.02
C LEU A 306 4.88 10.55 33.46
N VAL A 307 5.04 9.25 33.78
CA VAL A 307 5.52 8.81 35.10
C VAL A 307 6.91 9.37 35.39
N VAL A 308 7.84 9.32 34.44
CA VAL A 308 9.20 9.85 34.60
C VAL A 308 9.16 11.37 34.84
N VAL A 309 8.44 12.11 33.99
CA VAL A 309 8.30 13.58 34.11
C VAL A 309 7.71 13.99 35.46
N LEU A 310 6.77 13.22 36.00
CA LEU A 310 6.17 13.51 37.31
C LEU A 310 7.07 13.07 38.48
N CYS A 311 7.84 11.99 38.34
CA CYS A 311 8.71 11.48 39.40
C CYS A 311 10.06 12.20 39.51
N VAL A 312 10.60 12.78 38.43
CA VAL A 312 11.89 13.50 38.45
C VAL A 312 11.88 14.70 39.42
N PRO A 313 10.87 15.59 39.42
CA PRO A 313 10.78 16.68 40.41
C PRO A 313 10.72 16.18 41.85
N LEU A 314 10.04 15.06 42.11
CA LEU A 314 9.97 14.44 43.43
C LEU A 314 11.34 13.91 43.88
N ALA A 315 12.09 13.28 42.98
CA ALA A 315 13.44 12.82 43.25
C ALA A 315 14.39 14.00 43.55
N LEU A 316 14.33 15.06 42.75
CA LEU A 316 15.11 16.30 42.98
C LEU A 316 14.77 16.90 44.35
N PHE A 317 13.49 16.97 44.71
CA PHE A 317 13.08 17.42 46.05
C PHE A 317 13.66 16.55 47.16
N GLY A 318 13.76 15.23 46.96
CA GLY A 318 14.41 14.31 47.90
C GLY A 318 15.90 14.58 48.08
N VAL A 319 16.60 14.87 46.99
CA VAL A 319 18.02 15.25 47.03
C VAL A 319 18.22 16.53 47.85
N PHE A 320 17.37 17.55 47.64
CA PHE A 320 17.50 18.84 48.34
C PHE A 320 17.03 18.81 49.79
N SER A 321 15.98 18.06 50.11
CA SER A 321 15.36 18.05 51.44
C SER A 321 15.89 16.95 52.37
N GLY A 322 16.56 15.93 51.83
CA GLY A 322 17.02 14.75 52.57
C GLY A 322 15.90 13.80 53.03
N ASN A 323 14.63 14.12 52.75
CA ASN A 323 13.47 13.36 53.22
C ASN A 323 13.02 12.31 52.20
N TRP A 324 13.81 11.25 52.06
CA TRP A 324 13.58 10.18 51.09
C TRP A 324 12.33 9.35 51.35
N THR A 325 11.88 9.25 52.60
CA THR A 325 10.67 8.48 52.95
C THR A 325 9.42 9.16 52.40
N ALA A 326 9.28 10.48 52.57
CA ALA A 326 8.17 11.24 52.01
C ALA A 326 8.14 11.19 50.48
N VAL A 327 9.31 11.29 49.85
CA VAL A 327 9.48 11.20 48.38
C VAL A 327 9.08 9.82 47.87
N GLY A 328 9.49 8.75 48.57
CA GLY A 328 9.10 7.38 48.22
C GLY A 328 7.58 7.19 48.20
N TYR A 329 6.88 7.67 49.23
CA TYR A 329 5.41 7.60 49.27
C TYR A 329 4.75 8.42 48.15
N ALA A 330 5.25 9.63 47.88
CA ALA A 330 4.71 10.47 46.81
C ALA A 330 4.92 9.86 45.42
N ALA A 331 6.09 9.27 45.17
CA ALA A 331 6.40 8.60 43.91
C ALA A 331 5.50 7.38 43.69
N VAL A 332 5.34 6.52 44.71
CA VAL A 332 4.43 5.37 44.64
C VAL A 332 2.98 5.82 44.40
N GLY A 333 2.52 6.86 45.11
CA GLY A 333 1.19 7.44 44.90
C GLY A 333 0.98 7.91 43.46
N THR A 334 1.97 8.60 42.89
CA THR A 334 1.95 9.09 41.51
C THR A 334 1.86 7.94 40.51
N ILE A 335 2.68 6.90 40.68
CA ILE A 335 2.66 5.70 39.82
C ILE A 335 1.28 5.04 39.87
N VAL A 336 0.70 4.85 41.06
CA VAL A 336 -0.61 4.22 41.24
C VAL A 336 -1.71 5.04 40.56
N VAL A 337 -1.69 6.38 40.71
CA VAL A 337 -2.68 7.27 40.08
C VAL A 337 -2.58 7.24 38.56
N VAL A 338 -1.37 7.35 38.01
CA VAL A 338 -1.15 7.40 36.56
C VAL A 338 -1.50 6.04 35.92
N VAL A 339 -1.00 4.93 36.47
CA VAL A 339 -1.31 3.58 35.98
C VAL A 339 -2.78 3.24 36.17
N GLY A 340 -3.38 3.63 37.29
CA GLY A 340 -4.79 3.45 37.59
C GLY A 340 -5.68 4.23 36.62
N GLY A 341 -5.37 5.50 36.37
CA GLY A 341 -6.05 6.36 35.40
C GLY A 341 -5.99 5.79 33.99
N TYR A 342 -4.81 5.32 33.55
CA TYR A 342 -4.64 4.65 32.27
C TYR A 342 -5.48 3.37 32.16
N LYS A 343 -5.49 2.52 33.20
CA LYS A 343 -6.33 1.31 33.22
C LYS A 343 -7.82 1.63 33.18
N LEU A 344 -8.25 2.67 33.88
CA LEU A 344 -9.66 3.10 33.89
C LEU A 344 -10.08 3.63 32.51
N LEU A 345 -9.26 4.48 31.90
CA LEU A 345 -9.51 5.04 30.58
C LEU A 345 -9.55 3.95 29.50
N SER A 346 -8.55 3.05 29.48
CA SER A 346 -8.51 1.94 28.54
C SER A 346 -9.69 0.97 28.72
N TRP A 347 -10.11 0.70 29.95
CA TRP A 347 -11.32 -0.10 30.21
C TRP A 347 -12.60 0.61 29.71
N ARG A 348 -12.72 1.93 29.94
CA ARG A 348 -13.88 2.72 29.49
C ARG A 348 -13.96 2.78 27.97
N VAL A 349 -12.84 3.00 27.28
CA VAL A 349 -12.75 2.99 25.81
C VAL A 349 -13.13 1.61 25.28
N ARG A 350 -12.55 0.53 25.80
CA ARG A 350 -12.90 -0.85 25.41
C ARG A 350 -14.38 -1.16 25.61
N ARG A 351 -14.99 -0.70 26.70
CA ARG A 351 -16.43 -0.89 26.98
C ARG A 351 -17.31 -0.11 26.00
N ALA A 352 -16.95 1.14 25.70
CA ALA A 352 -17.66 1.96 24.72
C ALA A 352 -17.59 1.35 23.31
N PHE A 353 -16.40 0.86 22.92
CA PHE A 353 -16.21 0.15 21.65
C PHE A 353 -17.01 -1.15 21.58
N ARG A 354 -16.93 -2.03 22.59
CA ARG A 354 -17.75 -3.26 22.61
C ARG A 354 -19.22 -2.95 22.42
N LYS A 355 -19.74 -1.93 23.12
CA LYS A 355 -21.15 -1.53 23.01
C LYS A 355 -21.50 -1.08 21.58
N LYS A 356 -20.64 -0.30 20.91
CA LYS A 356 -20.85 0.12 19.52
C LYS A 356 -20.77 -1.05 18.54
N VAL A 357 -19.83 -1.98 18.72
CA VAL A 357 -19.70 -3.17 17.87
C VAL A 357 -20.92 -4.09 18.02
N THR A 358 -21.41 -4.33 19.24
CA THR A 358 -22.62 -5.15 19.47
C THR A 358 -23.92 -4.50 19.00
N LEU A 359 -23.98 -3.16 18.85
CA LEU A 359 -25.19 -2.47 18.37
C LEU A 359 -25.30 -2.47 16.84
N GLY A 360 -24.22 -2.78 16.12
CA GLY A 360 -24.23 -2.99 14.67
C GLY A 360 -24.31 -4.46 14.23
N GLY A 361 -23.93 -5.41 15.09
CA GLY A 361 -23.86 -6.84 14.75
C GLY A 361 -25.14 -7.62 15.05
N GLY A 362 -26.20 -7.37 14.29
CA GLY A 362 -27.27 -8.38 14.18
C GLY A 362 -26.81 -9.42 13.17
N ASP A 363 -26.48 -10.66 13.60
CA ASP A 363 -26.09 -11.83 12.79
C ASP A 363 -25.68 -11.50 11.35
N GLU A 364 -24.68 -10.63 11.18
CA GLU A 364 -24.22 -10.26 9.84
C GLU A 364 -23.65 -11.55 9.25
N PRO A 365 -24.17 -12.01 8.10
CA PRO A 365 -23.73 -13.26 7.50
C PRO A 365 -22.21 -13.15 7.32
N THR A 366 -21.48 -14.11 7.89
CA THR A 366 -20.04 -14.19 7.78
C THR A 366 -19.67 -14.21 6.30
N THR A 367 -19.07 -13.12 5.81
CA THR A 367 -18.66 -13.01 4.41
C THR A 367 -17.63 -14.09 4.11
N VAL A 368 -17.96 -15.02 3.22
CA VAL A 368 -17.03 -16.09 2.85
C VAL A 368 -15.88 -15.46 2.07
N VAL A 369 -14.68 -16.03 2.13
CA VAL A 369 -13.55 -15.63 1.27
C VAL A 369 -13.62 -16.41 -0.05
N ALA A 370 -13.08 -15.89 -1.14
CA ALA A 370 -12.98 -16.66 -2.36
C ALA A 370 -11.99 -17.83 -2.19
N GLY A 371 -12.25 -18.89 -2.96
CA GLY A 371 -11.44 -20.11 -2.96
C GLY A 371 -11.70 -21.04 -1.77
N PRO A 372 -10.87 -22.08 -1.59
CA PRO A 372 -11.05 -23.07 -0.53
C PRO A 372 -10.82 -22.48 0.86
N LEU A 373 -11.66 -22.89 1.82
CA LEU A 373 -11.51 -22.57 3.24
C LEU A 373 -10.51 -23.50 3.95
N ASP A 374 -10.33 -24.72 3.43
CA ASP A 374 -9.33 -25.66 3.96
C ASP A 374 -7.91 -25.21 3.59
N GLN A 375 -7.06 -25.03 4.60
CA GLN A 375 -5.72 -24.49 4.42
C GLN A 375 -4.84 -25.37 3.54
N LEU A 376 -4.97 -26.70 3.64
CA LEU A 376 -4.19 -27.63 2.82
C LEU A 376 -4.56 -27.53 1.36
N THR A 377 -5.87 -27.54 1.06
CA THR A 377 -6.40 -27.37 -0.30
C THR A 377 -6.01 -26.01 -0.88
N ARG A 378 -6.02 -24.95 -0.05
CA ARG A 378 -5.61 -23.60 -0.42
C ARG A 378 -4.13 -23.56 -0.83
N LYS A 379 -3.24 -24.17 -0.02
CA LYS A 379 -1.81 -24.30 -0.34
C LYS A 379 -1.57 -25.08 -1.62
N GLN A 380 -2.27 -26.21 -1.82
CA GLN A 380 -2.15 -27.01 -3.05
C GLN A 380 -2.57 -26.23 -4.30
N ARG A 381 -3.66 -25.45 -4.23
CA ARG A 381 -4.09 -24.59 -5.34
C ARG A 381 -3.10 -23.45 -5.60
N VAL A 382 -2.53 -22.85 -4.56
CA VAL A 382 -1.48 -21.83 -4.70
C VAL A 382 -0.23 -22.42 -5.35
N ASP A 383 0.21 -23.61 -4.96
CA ASP A 383 1.34 -24.29 -5.61
C ASP A 383 1.07 -24.57 -7.10
N ALA A 384 -0.13 -25.04 -7.43
CA ALA A 384 -0.53 -25.24 -8.82
C ALA A 384 -0.53 -23.91 -9.61
N LEU A 385 -1.00 -22.83 -8.98
CA LEU A 385 -0.99 -21.49 -9.56
C LEU A 385 0.44 -20.97 -9.80
N LEU A 386 1.33 -21.15 -8.82
CA LEU A 386 2.75 -20.77 -8.93
C LEU A 386 3.42 -21.52 -10.09
N ALA A 387 3.20 -22.83 -10.18
CA ALA A 387 3.72 -23.65 -11.27
C ALA A 387 3.19 -23.17 -12.64
N ALA A 388 1.89 -22.87 -12.75
CA ALA A 388 1.28 -22.36 -13.98
C ALA A 388 1.84 -20.98 -14.39
N ALA A 389 2.20 -20.15 -13.41
CA ALA A 389 2.83 -18.83 -13.63
C ALA A 389 4.36 -18.90 -13.86
N GLY A 390 4.97 -20.10 -13.78
CA GLY A 390 6.42 -20.29 -13.87
C GLY A 390 7.18 -19.63 -12.72
N LEU A 391 6.62 -19.68 -11.51
CA LEU A 391 7.15 -19.06 -10.30
C LEU A 391 7.68 -20.13 -9.32
N PRO A 392 8.56 -19.77 -8.37
CA PRO A 392 9.04 -20.68 -7.33
C PRO A 392 7.91 -21.34 -6.56
N ALA A 393 8.13 -22.59 -6.09
CA ALA A 393 7.14 -23.31 -5.31
C ALA A 393 6.89 -22.65 -3.95
N LEU A 394 5.72 -22.85 -3.35
CA LEU A 394 5.35 -22.25 -2.06
C LEU A 394 6.35 -22.62 -0.96
N ALA A 395 6.87 -23.84 -0.95
CA ALA A 395 7.86 -24.30 0.03
C ALA A 395 9.18 -23.50 -0.02
N GLU A 396 9.54 -22.91 -1.16
CA GLU A 396 10.71 -22.02 -1.30
C GLU A 396 10.41 -20.60 -0.79
N VAL A 397 9.15 -20.17 -0.85
CA VAL A 397 8.73 -18.81 -0.48
C VAL A 397 8.35 -18.70 0.99
N GLU A 398 7.70 -19.70 1.58
CA GLU A 398 7.24 -19.69 2.97
C GLU A 398 8.30 -19.27 4.01
N PRO A 399 9.59 -19.67 3.89
CA PRO A 399 10.63 -19.21 4.82
C PRO A 399 10.90 -17.70 4.79
N HIS A 400 10.43 -17.00 3.76
CA HIS A 400 10.59 -15.56 3.57
C HIS A 400 9.35 -14.76 3.97
N PHE A 401 8.27 -15.43 4.42
CA PHE A 401 7.08 -14.73 4.87
C PHE A 401 7.39 -13.82 6.06
N PRO A 402 6.80 -12.63 6.11
CA PRO A 402 6.94 -11.77 7.27
C PRO A 402 6.32 -12.45 8.50
N ASP A 403 6.85 -12.16 9.69
CA ASP A 403 6.28 -12.56 10.98
C ASP A 403 5.00 -11.74 11.32
N ALA A 404 4.08 -11.64 10.36
CA ALA A 404 2.87 -10.85 10.45
C ALA A 404 1.65 -11.69 10.02
N THR A 405 0.51 -11.47 10.66
CA THR A 405 -0.75 -12.10 10.24
C THR A 405 -1.24 -11.48 8.92
N GLY A 406 -2.16 -12.18 8.22
CA GLY A 406 -2.76 -11.63 7.00
C GLY A 406 -3.42 -10.27 7.22
N LEU A 407 -4.09 -10.09 8.37
CA LEU A 407 -4.68 -8.81 8.78
C LEU A 407 -3.63 -7.74 9.12
N GLU A 408 -2.49 -8.11 9.70
CA GLU A 408 -1.40 -7.16 9.96
C GLU A 408 -0.80 -6.65 8.66
N LEU A 409 -0.68 -7.51 7.64
CA LEU A 409 -0.22 -7.11 6.32
C LEU A 409 -1.20 -6.19 5.60
N LEU A 410 -2.51 -6.40 5.77
CA LEU A 410 -3.53 -5.47 5.28
C LEU A 410 -3.52 -4.12 5.98
N ALA A 411 -3.04 -4.06 7.22
CA ALA A 411 -2.93 -2.80 7.96
C ALA A 411 -1.63 -2.04 7.67
N GLN A 412 -0.69 -2.66 6.95
CA GLN A 412 0.60 -2.09 6.56
C GLN A 412 0.63 -1.56 5.12
N GLY A 413 -0.28 -2.05 4.26
CA GLY A 413 -0.59 -1.43 2.98
C GLY A 413 -1.62 -0.34 3.21
#